data_AF-A0A383A330-F1
#
_entry.id   AF-A0A383A330-F1
#
_cell.length_a   1.000
_cell.length_b   1.000
_cell.length_c   1.000
_cell.angle_alpha   90.00
_cell.angle_beta   90.00
_cell.angle_gamma   90.00
#
_symmetry.space_group_name_H-M   'P 1'
#
loop_
_entity.id
_entity.type
_entity.pdbx_description
1 polymer ?
#
loop_
_entity_poly.entity_id
_entity_poly.type
_entity_poly.pdbx_seq_one_letter_code
_entity_poly.pdbx_strand_id
1 'polypeptide(L)'
;TVSTDLAAAASGATQYCRMFGFIMGGWLLAKSALQATAATADKQTPSGMSATKNQIARFFAEQHLGPAAALLGPITNAGSTVMTFQEENF
;
A
#
# COMPACT_ATOMS: atom_id res chain seq x y z
N THR A 1 -10.15 0.25 18.61
CA THR A 1 -10.32 -0.94 19.46
C THR A 1 -10.19 -2.15 18.56
N VAL A 2 -9.20 -3.01 18.79
CA VAL A 2 -9.12 -4.31 18.08
C VAL A 2 -10.33 -5.12 18.56
N SER A 3 -11.18 -5.55 17.64
CA SER A 3 -12.32 -6.39 17.96
C SER A 3 -11.82 -7.66 18.66
N THR A 4 -12.43 -8.03 19.79
CA THR A 4 -12.17 -9.32 20.46
C THR A 4 -12.61 -10.52 19.60
N ASP A 5 -13.37 -10.25 18.53
CA ASP A 5 -13.77 -11.22 17.53
C ASP A 5 -12.71 -11.36 16.43
N LEU A 6 -12.00 -12.49 16.50
CA LEU A 6 -10.95 -12.88 15.56
C LEU A 6 -11.49 -13.06 14.12
N ALA A 7 -12.71 -13.54 13.97
CA ALA A 7 -13.31 -13.79 12.66
C ALA A 7 -13.64 -12.45 11.98
N ALA A 8 -14.21 -11.51 12.74
CA ALA A 8 -14.45 -10.15 12.25
C ALA A 8 -13.14 -9.46 11.86
N ALA A 9 -12.04 -9.65 12.62
CA ALA A 9 -10.73 -9.11 12.25
C ALA A 9 -10.16 -9.76 10.97
N ALA A 10 -10.33 -11.07 10.80
CA ALA A 10 -9.84 -11.80 9.63
C ALA A 10 -10.56 -11.41 8.33
N SER A 11 -11.83 -11.00 8.41
CA SER A 11 -12.64 -10.63 7.24
C SER A 11 -12.04 -9.50 6.38
N GLY A 12 -11.32 -8.55 7.00
CA GLY A 12 -10.66 -7.43 6.31
C GLY A 12 -9.20 -7.69 5.92
N ALA A 13 -8.64 -8.85 6.28
CA ALA A 13 -7.20 -9.10 6.23
C ALA A 13 -6.60 -8.98 4.83
N THR A 14 -7.29 -9.48 3.79
CA THR A 14 -6.82 -9.40 2.40
C THR A 14 -6.73 -7.95 1.91
N GLN A 15 -7.74 -7.14 2.20
CA GLN A 15 -7.74 -5.71 1.83
C GLN A 15 -6.68 -4.94 2.61
N TYR A 16 -6.48 -5.29 3.88
CA TYR A 16 -5.40 -4.74 4.70
C TYR A 16 -4.02 -5.07 4.11
N CYS A 17 -3.78 -6.34 3.77
CA CYS A 17 -2.51 -6.77 3.17
C CYS A 17 -2.24 -6.02 1.86
N ARG A 18 -3.27 -5.82 1.03
CA ARG A 18 -3.17 -5.02 -0.21
C ARG A 18 -2.83 -3.55 0.08
N MET A 19 -3.55 -2.91 1.00
CA MET A 19 -3.31 -1.53 1.41
C MET A 19 -1.88 -1.36 1.93
N PHE A 20 -1.45 -2.27 2.80
CA PHE A 20 -0.10 -2.29 3.35
C PHE A 20 0.96 -2.45 2.26
N GLY A 21 0.74 -3.36 1.30
CA GLY A 21 1.63 -3.56 0.14
C GLY A 21 1.82 -2.28 -0.67
N PHE A 22 0.76 -1.52 -0.94
CA PHE A 22 0.87 -0.24 -1.64
C PHE A 22 1.65 0.80 -0.85
N ILE A 23 1.35 0.95 0.45
CA ILE A 23 2.03 1.93 1.31
C ILE A 23 3.53 1.63 1.39
N MET A 24 3.88 0.37 1.67
CA MET A 24 5.27 -0.05 1.79
C MET A 24 6.02 0.03 0.46
N GLY A 25 5.39 -0.37 -0.65
CA GLY A 25 5.96 -0.24 -1.99
C GLY A 25 6.25 1.22 -2.34
N GLY A 26 5.31 2.13 -2.09
CA GLY A 26 5.49 3.55 -2.31
C GLY A 26 6.61 4.15 -1.45
N TRP A 27 6.67 3.79 -0.17
CA TRP A 27 7.72 4.25 0.74
C TRP A 27 9.11 3.81 0.30
N LEU A 28 9.29 2.53 -0.07
CA LEU A 28 10.58 2.01 -0.54
C LEU A 28 11.02 2.67 -1.86
N LEU A 29 10.08 2.89 -2.79
CA LEU A 29 10.38 3.58 -4.05
C LEU A 29 10.81 5.03 -3.80
N ALA A 30 10.08 5.77 -2.97
CA ALA A 30 10.43 7.13 -2.57
C ALA A 30 11.81 7.18 -1.87
N LYS A 31 12.08 6.25 -0.95
CA LYS A 31 13.38 6.13 -0.28
C LYS A 31 14.51 5.87 -1.29
N SER A 32 14.28 5.01 -2.28
CA SER A 32 15.27 4.73 -3.32
C SER A 32 15.53 5.93 -4.23
N ALA A 33 14.52 6.76 -4.49
CA ALA A 33 14.67 8.00 -5.26
C ALA A 33 15.50 9.04 -4.48
N LEU A 34 15.25 9.19 -3.17
CA LEU A 34 16.07 10.06 -2.30
C LEU A 34 17.53 9.61 -2.28
N GLN A 35 17.80 8.32 -2.13
CA GLN A 35 19.17 7.80 -2.16
C GLN A 35 19.85 8.01 -3.52
N ALA A 36 19.12 7.80 -4.63
CA ALA A 36 19.67 8.05 -5.96
C ALA A 36 19.99 9.53 -6.19
N THR A 37 19.15 10.45 -5.69
CA THR A 37 19.45 11.90 -5.76
C THR A 37 20.72 12.27 -4.99
N ALA A 38 20.93 11.70 -3.80
CA ALA A 38 22.14 11.93 -3.01
C ALA A 38 23.39 11.34 -3.69
N ALA A 39 23.31 10.10 -4.19
CA ALA A 39 24.44 9.43 -4.85
C ALA A 39 24.83 10.08 -6.20
N THR A 40 23.90 10.78 -6.86
CA THR A 40 24.22 11.58 -8.06
C THR A 40 25.01 12.84 -7.69
N ALA A 41 24.74 13.46 -6.54
CA ALA A 41 25.52 14.59 -6.04
C ALA A 41 26.98 14.18 -5.75
N ASP A 42 27.18 12.96 -5.25
CA ASP A 42 28.51 12.40 -4.96
C ASP A 42 29.23 11.80 -6.20
N LYS A 43 28.66 11.93 -7.41
CA LYS A 43 29.15 11.32 -8.67
C LYS A 43 29.34 9.79 -8.61
N GLN A 44 28.68 9.11 -7.66
CA GLN A 44 28.79 7.67 -7.46
C GLN A 44 27.86 6.85 -8.37
N THR A 45 27.04 7.50 -9.20
CA THR A 45 26.02 6.84 -10.03
C THR A 45 25.99 7.35 -11.47
N PRO A 46 25.56 6.50 -12.43
CA PRO A 46 25.41 6.90 -13.83
C PRO A 46 24.46 8.10 -14.00
N SER A 47 24.79 9.00 -14.91
CA SER A 47 23.93 10.14 -15.26
C SER A 47 22.54 9.66 -15.66
N GLY A 48 21.50 10.17 -14.99
CA GLY A 48 20.10 9.88 -15.29
C GLY A 48 19.41 8.86 -14.37
N MET A 49 20.15 8.08 -13.57
CA MET A 49 19.54 7.09 -12.65
C MET A 49 18.59 7.74 -11.63
N SER A 50 18.97 8.91 -11.10
CA SER A 50 18.13 9.69 -10.18
C SER A 50 16.82 10.16 -10.83
N ALA A 51 16.86 10.61 -12.09
CA ALA A 51 15.67 11.04 -12.82
C ALA A 51 14.70 9.85 -13.04
N THR A 52 15.23 8.70 -13.45
CA THR A 52 14.44 7.47 -13.61
C THR A 52 13.80 7.02 -12.29
N LYS A 53 14.55 7.01 -11.18
CA LYS A 53 14.03 6.63 -9.86
C LYS A 53 12.91 7.56 -9.39
N ASN A 54 13.06 8.87 -9.59
CA ASN A 54 12.01 9.83 -9.28
C ASN A 54 10.76 9.60 -10.12
N GLN A 55 10.91 9.33 -11.43
CA GLN A 55 9.77 9.09 -12.30
C GLN A 55 9.01 7.81 -11.93
N ILE A 56 9.71 6.72 -11.58
CA ILE A 56 9.08 5.49 -11.08
C ILE A 56 8.32 5.75 -9.78
N ALA A 57 8.95 6.44 -8.81
CA ALA A 57 8.32 6.74 -7.53
C ALA A 57 7.04 7.59 -7.72
N ARG A 58 7.09 8.57 -8.62
CA ARG A 58 5.93 9.41 -8.96
C ARG A 58 4.82 8.64 -9.64
N PHE A 59 5.15 7.81 -10.63
CA PHE A 59 4.19 6.93 -11.29
C PHE A 59 3.48 6.02 -10.27
N PHE A 60 4.23 5.41 -9.35
CA PHE A 60 3.65 4.56 -8.33
C PHE A 60 2.74 5.35 -7.37
N ALA A 61 3.18 6.55 -6.94
CA ALA A 61 2.39 7.42 -6.08
C ALA A 61 1.04 7.79 -6.73
N GLU A 62 1.07 8.19 -8.00
CA GLU A 62 -0.11 8.64 -8.74
C GLU A 62 -1.06 7.48 -9.09
N GLN A 63 -0.52 6.33 -9.52
CA GLN A 63 -1.33 5.23 -10.06
C GLN A 63 -1.74 4.18 -9.01
N HIS A 64 -0.93 3.97 -7.97
CA HIS A 64 -1.13 2.86 -7.02
C HIS A 64 -1.43 3.36 -5.60
N LEU A 65 -0.84 4.47 -5.18
CA LEU A 65 -1.02 4.98 -3.82
C LEU A 65 -2.38 5.66 -3.63
N GLY A 66 -2.92 6.31 -4.67
CA GLY A 66 -4.22 6.98 -4.64
C GLY A 66 -5.36 6.07 -4.12
N PRO A 67 -5.56 4.87 -4.70
CA PRO A 67 -6.57 3.92 -4.23
C PRO A 67 -6.32 3.35 -2.83
N ALA A 68 -5.11 3.42 -2.29
CA ALA A 68 -4.79 2.78 -1.00
C ALA A 68 -5.64 3.35 0.15
N ALA A 69 -5.91 4.66 0.15
CA ALA A 69 -6.77 5.29 1.16
C ALA A 69 -8.21 4.78 1.10
N ALA A 70 -8.71 4.45 -0.10
CA ALA A 70 -10.07 3.94 -0.28
C ALA A 70 -10.26 2.52 0.29
N LEU A 71 -9.17 1.78 0.55
CA LEU A 71 -9.24 0.44 1.12
C LEU A 71 -9.57 0.45 2.62
N LEU A 72 -9.48 1.58 3.31
CA LEU A 72 -9.76 1.67 4.74
C LEU A 72 -11.21 1.26 5.07
N GLY A 73 -12.19 1.75 4.31
CA GLY A 73 -13.61 1.42 4.52
C GLY A 73 -13.90 -0.08 4.40
N PRO A 74 -13.49 -0.74 3.29
CA PRO A 74 -13.58 -2.19 3.16
C PRO A 74 -12.91 -2.96 4.30
N ILE A 75 -11.76 -2.50 4.81
CA ILE A 75 -11.05 -3.15 5.92
C ILE A 75 -11.86 -3.07 7.23
N THR A 76 -12.39 -1.89 7.56
CA THR A 76 -13.09 -1.69 8.84
C THR A 76 -14.49 -2.28 8.86
N ASN A 77 -15.14 -2.37 7.69
CA ASN A 77 -16.54 -2.78 7.59
C ASN A 77 -16.73 -4.26 7.21
N ALA A 78 -15.67 -4.95 6.77
CA ALA A 78 -15.73 -6.33 6.27
C ALA A 78 -16.45 -7.29 7.24
N GLY A 79 -16.21 -7.17 8.55
CA GLY A 79 -16.81 -8.06 9.54
C GLY A 79 -18.34 -7.96 9.54
N SER A 80 -18.87 -6.74 9.46
CA SER A 80 -20.31 -6.51 9.41
C SER A 80 -20.95 -7.05 8.13
N THR A 81 -20.23 -7.06 7.01
CA THR A 81 -20.73 -7.54 5.73
C THR A 81 -20.69 -9.07 5.66
N VAL A 82 -19.53 -9.68 5.93
CA VAL A 82 -19.33 -11.12 5.73
C VAL A 82 -20.05 -11.96 6.80
N MET A 83 -20.12 -11.47 8.05
CA MET A 83 -20.73 -12.24 9.14
C MET A 83 -22.26 -12.18 9.18
N THR A 84 -22.89 -11.38 8.31
CA THR A 84 -24.35 -11.28 8.22
C THR A 84 -24.97 -12.35 7.32
N PHE A 85 -24.18 -12.96 6.43
CA PHE A 85 -24.70 -13.99 5.54
C PHE A 85 -24.99 -15.28 6.30
N GLN A 86 -26.14 -15.91 6.00
CA GLN A 86 -26.46 -17.24 6.50
C GLN A 86 -25.90 -18.29 5.55
N GLU A 87 -25.30 -19.34 6.10
CA GLU A 87 -24.63 -20.41 5.34
C GLU A 87 -25.57 -21.08 4.31
N GLU A 88 -26.86 -21.15 4.62
CA GLU A 88 -27.91 -21.72 3.77
C GLU A 88 -28.16 -20.93 2.46
N ASN A 89 -27.68 -19.68 2.37
CA ASN A 89 -27.89 -18.80 1.22
C ASN A 89 -26.67 -18.69 0.29
N PHE A 90 -25.62 -19.50 0.50
CA PHE A 90 -24.44 -19.62 -0.35
C PHE A 90 -24.51 -20.83 -1.28
#